data_AF-A0A4R0X8R6-F1
#
_entry.id   AF-A0A4R0X8R6-F1
#
_cell.length_a   1.000
_cell.length_b   1.000
_cell.length_c   1.000
_cell.angle_alpha   90.00
_cell.angle_beta   90.00
_cell.angle_gamma   90.00
#
_symmetry.space_group_name_H-M   'P 1'
#
loop_
_entity.id
_entity.type
_entity.pdbx_description
1 polymer ?
#
loop_
_entity_poly.entity_id
_entity_poly.type
_entity_poly.pdbx_seq_one_letter_code
_entity_poly.pdbx_strand_id
1 'polypeptide(L)'
;MKVDDITLMAYVDGELDIEERREIERELDDSPDLAERIELFRASSLPYHDAFAQQKLPPVPESLTRKIAELSSARMRARPRRAPGPAPT
;
A
#
# COMPACT_ATOMS: atom_id res chain seq x y z
N MET A 1 -10.79 4.74 -18.10
CA MET A 1 -11.46 3.44 -17.78
C MET A 1 -12.27 3.69 -16.50
N LYS A 2 -13.46 3.11 -16.26
CA LYS A 2 -14.13 3.43 -14.98
C LYS A 2 -13.41 2.71 -13.85
N VAL A 3 -12.60 3.45 -13.10
CA VAL A 3 -11.96 2.96 -11.88
C VAL A 3 -13.06 2.51 -10.91
N ASP A 4 -12.93 1.31 -10.39
CA ASP A 4 -13.88 0.79 -9.40
C ASP A 4 -13.68 1.44 -8.02
N ASP A 5 -14.75 1.44 -7.23
CA ASP A 5 -14.75 2.11 -5.91
C ASP A 5 -13.83 1.39 -4.90
N ILE A 6 -13.56 0.09 -5.08
CA ILE A 6 -12.64 -0.68 -4.22
C ILE A 6 -11.21 -0.17 -4.42
N THR A 7 -10.81 0.06 -5.66
CA THR A 7 -9.50 0.58 -6.05
C THR A 7 -9.34 2.01 -5.56
N LEU A 8 -10.40 2.82 -5.59
CA LEU A 8 -10.38 4.18 -5.04
C LEU A 8 -10.23 4.20 -3.51
N MET A 9 -10.88 3.27 -2.80
CA MET A 9 -10.67 3.11 -1.36
C MET A 9 -9.22 2.68 -1.07
N ALA A 10 -8.71 1.67 -1.79
CA ALA A 10 -7.31 1.24 -1.66
C ALA A 10 -6.30 2.36 -1.98
N TYR A 11 -6.62 3.24 -2.93
CA TYR A 11 -5.82 4.44 -3.22
C TYR A 11 -5.79 5.41 -2.03
N VAL A 12 -6.94 5.67 -1.42
CA VAL A 12 -7.08 6.53 -0.23
C VAL A 12 -6.34 5.94 0.97
N ASP A 13 -6.46 4.63 1.18
CA ASP A 13 -5.81 3.89 2.28
C ASP A 13 -4.30 3.67 2.05
N GLY A 14 -3.81 3.92 0.83
CA GLY A 14 -2.39 3.79 0.49
C GLY A 14 -1.93 2.35 0.24
N GLU A 15 -2.86 1.46 -0.10
CA GLU A 15 -2.62 0.03 -0.29
C GLU A 15 -2.26 -0.36 -1.74
N LEU A 16 -2.44 0.56 -2.70
CA LEU A 16 -2.07 0.34 -4.11
C LEU A 16 -0.56 0.30 -4.33
N ASP A 17 -0.13 -0.46 -5.34
CA ASP A 17 1.25 -0.42 -5.79
C ASP A 17 1.58 0.88 -6.56
N ILE A 18 2.86 1.07 -6.90
CA ILE A 18 3.34 2.31 -7.53
C ILE A 18 2.74 2.52 -8.93
N GLU A 19 2.50 1.45 -9.69
CA GLU A 19 2.01 1.54 -11.06
C GLU A 19 0.50 1.77 -11.07
N GLU A 20 -0.25 1.08 -10.21
CA GLU A 20 -1.69 1.28 -9.98
C GLU A 20 -1.96 2.71 -9.50
N ARG A 21 -1.19 3.20 -8.52
CA ARG A 21 -1.29 4.58 -8.02
C ARG A 21 -1.12 5.61 -9.14
N ARG A 22 -0.12 5.42 -10.01
CA ARG A 22 0.12 6.33 -11.15
C ARG A 22 -1.01 6.32 -12.16
N GLU A 23 -1.67 5.18 -12.35
CA GLU A 23 -2.82 5.11 -13.24
C GLU A 23 -4.00 5.92 -12.69
N ILE A 24 -4.27 5.82 -11.39
CA ILE A 24 -5.28 6.62 -10.70
C ILE A 24 -4.96 8.11 -10.79
N GLU A 25 -3.71 8.50 -10.52
CA GLU A 25 -3.26 9.89 -10.56
C GLU A 25 -3.42 10.50 -11.97
N ARG A 26 -3.18 9.73 -13.04
CA ARG A 26 -3.42 10.19 -14.42
C ARG A 26 -4.90 10.40 -14.73
N GLU A 27 -5.75 9.47 -14.33
CA GLU A 27 -7.20 9.60 -14.56
C GLU A 27 -7.81 10.71 -13.67
N LEU A 28 -7.19 11.01 -12.52
CA LEU A 28 -7.59 12.11 -11.65
C LEU A 28 -7.43 13.48 -12.30
N ASP A 29 -6.35 13.68 -13.07
CA ASP A 29 -6.11 14.92 -13.81
C ASP A 29 -7.20 15.17 -14.87
N ASP A 30 -7.78 14.11 -15.43
CA ASP A 30 -8.76 14.16 -16.50
C ASP A 30 -10.23 14.07 -16.00
N SER A 31 -10.47 13.71 -14.73
CA SER A 31 -11.81 13.41 -14.21
C SER A 31 -12.13 14.09 -12.86
N PRO A 32 -12.88 15.20 -12.88
CA PRO A 32 -13.37 15.87 -11.66
C PRO A 32 -14.26 14.98 -10.79
N ASP A 33 -15.08 14.12 -11.41
CA ASP A 33 -15.96 13.17 -10.71
C ASP A 33 -15.16 12.16 -9.88
N LEU A 34 -13.96 11.78 -10.36
CA LEU A 34 -13.07 10.88 -9.64
C LEU A 34 -12.51 11.55 -8.38
N ALA A 35 -12.15 12.83 -8.50
CA ALA A 35 -11.68 13.63 -7.37
C ALA A 35 -12.75 13.77 -6.29
N GLU A 36 -14.01 14.04 -6.67
CA GLU A 36 -15.12 14.12 -5.72
C GLU A 36 -15.32 12.81 -4.95
N ARG A 37 -15.23 11.66 -5.62
CA ARG A 37 -15.33 10.35 -4.96
C ARG A 37 -14.18 10.09 -3.98
N ILE A 38 -12.95 10.44 -4.36
CA ILE A 38 -11.79 10.31 -3.46
C ILE A 38 -11.99 11.15 -2.20
N GLU A 39 -12.51 12.38 -2.34
CA GLU A 39 -12.80 13.24 -1.18
C GLU A 39 -13.91 12.66 -0.29
N LEU A 40 -14.95 12.06 -0.87
CA LEU A 40 -15.97 11.34 -0.09
C LEU A 40 -15.37 10.18 0.71
N PHE A 41 -14.49 9.39 0.10
CA PHE A 41 -13.81 8.29 0.80
C PHE A 41 -12.86 8.82 1.89
N ARG A 42 -12.09 9.88 1.63
CA ARG A 42 -11.25 10.54 2.65
C ARG A 42 -12.07 11.04 3.83
N ALA A 43 -13.23 11.66 3.57
CA ALA A 43 -14.12 12.16 4.62
C ALA A 43 -14.74 11.03 5.45
N SER A 44 -14.91 9.84 4.87
CA SER A 44 -15.37 8.63 5.59
C SER A 44 -14.27 7.98 6.45
N SER A 45 -13.00 8.27 6.15
CA SER A 45 -11.85 7.75 6.89
C SER A 45 -11.77 8.39 8.27
N LEU A 46 -11.77 7.55 9.31
CA LEU A 46 -11.57 8.00 10.67
C LEU A 46 -10.06 8.22 10.91
N PRO A 47 -9.64 9.36 11.48
CA PRO A 47 -8.23 9.71 11.66
C PRO A 47 -7.60 8.95 12.84
N TYR A 48 -7.65 7.61 12.83
CA TYR A 48 -7.08 6.77 13.88
C TYR A 48 -5.59 7.01 14.02
N HIS A 49 -4.86 7.13 12.91
CA HIS A 49 -3.44 7.42 12.95
C HIS A 49 -3.14 8.69 13.76
N ASP A 50 -3.89 9.78 13.50
CA ASP A 50 -3.70 11.05 14.21
C ASP A 50 -4.10 10.96 15.68
N ALA A 51 -5.14 10.17 16.00
CA ALA A 51 -5.55 9.92 17.38
C ALA A 51 -4.44 9.25 18.21
N PHE A 52 -3.63 8.39 17.60
CA PHE A 52 -2.51 7.70 18.25
C PHE A 52 -1.16 8.40 18.09
N ALA A 53 -1.01 9.33 17.14
CA ALA A 53 0.25 10.04 16.87
C ALA A 53 0.77 10.84 18.07
N GLN A 54 -0.14 11.40 18.89
CA GLN A 54 0.22 12.15 20.09
C GLN A 54 0.36 11.27 21.34
N GLN A 55 0.04 9.98 21.23
CA GLN A 55 0.04 9.07 22.37
C GLN A 55 1.48 8.63 22.69
N LYS A 56 1.87 8.70 23.96
CA LYS A 56 3.18 8.22 24.43
C LYS A 56 3.16 6.70 24.51
N LEU A 57 3.31 6.05 23.36
CA LEU A 57 3.44 4.61 23.26
C LEU A 57 4.88 4.20 23.64
N PRO A 58 5.05 3.08 24.38
CA PRO A 58 6.38 2.53 24.60
C PRO A 58 6.99 2.12 23.24
N PRO A 59 8.33 2.16 23.11
CA PRO A 59 8.97 1.70 21.88
C PRO A 59 8.65 0.22 21.67
N VAL A 60 8.65 -0.18 20.39
CA VAL A 60 8.44 -1.58 20.01
C VAL A 60 9.53 -2.45 20.68
N PRO A 61 9.16 -3.55 21.38
CA PRO A 61 10.14 -4.42 22.03
C PRO A 61 11.14 -5.00 21.03
N GLU A 62 12.43 -4.98 21.37
CA GLU A 62 13.51 -5.51 20.50
C GLU A 62 13.32 -7.00 20.14
N SER A 63 12.69 -7.76 21.03
CA SER A 63 12.36 -9.17 20.79
C SER A 63 11.39 -9.33 19.60
N LEU A 64 10.48 -8.38 19.39
CA LEU A 64 9.56 -8.39 18.26
C LEU A 64 10.29 -8.00 16.97
N THR A 65 11.11 -6.95 17.00
CA THR A 65 11.93 -6.53 15.86
C THR A 65 12.82 -7.67 15.35
N ARG A 66 13.47 -8.41 16.27
CA ARG A 66 14.29 -9.58 15.92
C ARG A 66 13.46 -10.69 15.26
N LYS A 67 12.31 -11.05 15.82
CA LYS A 67 11.42 -12.07 15.24
C LYS A 67 10.97 -11.72 13.83
N ILE A 68 10.61 -10.46 13.59
CA ILE A 68 10.21 -10.00 12.24
C ILE A 68 11.37 -10.12 11.26
N ALA A 69 12.58 -9.70 11.65
CA ALA A 69 13.77 -9.83 10.80
C ALA A 69 14.09 -11.30 10.46
N GLU A 70 13.95 -12.21 11.42
CA GLU A 70 14.11 -13.65 11.21
C GLU A 70 13.08 -14.21 10.23
N LEU A 71 11.80 -13.86 10.39
CA LEU A 71 10.72 -14.29 9.48
C LEU A 71 10.92 -13.77 8.06
N SER A 72 11.25 -12.48 7.90
CA SER A 72 11.51 -11.89 6.58
C SER A 72 12.72 -12.51 5.90
N SER A 73 13.83 -12.71 6.63
CA SER A 73 15.03 -13.35 6.06
C SER A 73 14.80 -14.82 5.71
N ALA A 74 14.03 -15.57 6.50
CA ALA A 74 13.61 -16.93 6.17
C ALA A 74 12.77 -16.96 4.88
N ARG A 75 11.80 -16.06 4.73
CA ARG A 75 10.97 -15.94 3.52
C ARG A 75 11.80 -15.59 2.28
N MET A 76 12.77 -14.67 2.40
CA MET A 76 13.66 -14.31 1.30
C MET A 76 14.56 -15.47 0.89
N ARG A 77 15.09 -16.25 1.85
CA ARG A 77 15.90 -17.46 1.57
C ARG A 77 15.09 -18.59 0.94
N ALA A 78 13.81 -18.73 1.32
CA ALA A 78 12.91 -19.74 0.79
C ALA A 78 12.34 -19.40 -0.60
N ARG A 79 12.56 -18.18 -1.11
CA ARG A 79 12.10 -17.80 -2.45
C ARG A 79 13.04 -18.44 -3.49
N PRO A 80 12.57 -19.40 -4.31
CA PRO A 80 13.44 -20.05 -5.28
C PRO A 80 14.04 -19.00 -6.23
N ARG A 81 15.36 -19.08 -6.47
CA ARG A 81 16.01 -18.34 -7.56
C ARG A 81 15.32 -18.76 -8.86
N ARG A 82 14.50 -17.87 -9.42
CA ARG A 82 13.92 -18.04 -10.74
C ARG A 82 15.08 -18.30 -11.70
N ALA A 83 15.16 -19.53 -12.23
CA ALA A 83 16.22 -19.91 -13.14
C ALA A 83 16.16 -19.01 -14.39
N PRO A 84 17.31 -18.60 -14.95
CA PRO A 84 17.32 -17.90 -16.23
C PRO A 84 16.64 -18.78 -17.27
N GLY A 85 15.58 -18.25 -17.91
CA GLY A 85 14.90 -18.93 -19.01
C GLY A 85 15.87 -19.16 -20.18
N PRO A 86 15.67 -20.22 -20.98
CA PRO A 86 16.55 -20.54 -22.10
C PRO A 86 16.58 -19.38 -23.11
N ALA A 87 17.79 -19.08 -23.63
CA ALA A 87 18.00 -18.04 -24.63
C ALA A 87 17.24 -18.36 -25.93
N PRO A 88 16.63 -17.37 -26.60
CA PRO A 88 16.00 -17.58 -27.90
C PRO A 88 17.07 -17.85 -28.97
N THR A 89 16.86 -18.91 -29.76
CA THR A 89 17.57 -19.24 -31.00
C THR A 89 17.10 -18.39 -32.16
#